data_AF-A0A1W1XUV4-F1
#
_entry.id   AF-A0A1W1XUV4-F1
#
_cell.length_a   1.000
_cell.length_b   1.000
_cell.length_c   1.000
_cell.angle_alpha   90.00
_cell.angle_beta   90.00
_cell.angle_gamma   90.00
#
_symmetry.space_group_name_H-M   'P 1'
#
loop_
_entity.id
_entity.type
_entity.pdbx_description
1 polymer ?
#
loop_
_entity_poly.entity_id
_entity_poly.type
_entity_poly.pdbx_seq_one_letter_code
_entity_poly.pdbx_strand_id
1 'polypeptide(L)'
;MPTRALMLLSLLVAGTALADADITQLKIGDHVTGPVHAGRNLIPLPAGDWQVVAQSQDDITLSNNGSKRKTDEMRAVLLIKTDGKRLLATANLWGNLGQSSNEIKWSSTTCIKPDKPILYFENYGASGGSNFFHCAKLNHWTGFLKGDSAYYEQARKNIKALGLSLPTTTLNPSYEDFYRGGIVKAYYNINPEALGFAPDATAEWKDSSWHLDNLDAKHRALTDKLTNWTIQMSAAMLAARTEGTLQTVPDLP
;
A
#
# COMPACT_ATOMS: atom_id res chain seq x y z
N MET A 1 25.48 -34.88 40.18
CA MET A 1 24.66 -33.72 39.81
C MET A 1 24.28 -33.87 38.34
N PRO A 2 23.02 -34.17 37.98
CA PRO A 2 22.66 -34.41 36.58
C PRO A 2 22.27 -33.10 35.89
N THR A 3 23.03 -32.76 34.86
CA THR A 3 22.81 -31.63 33.94
C THR A 3 21.58 -31.93 33.08
N ARG A 4 20.44 -31.27 33.35
CA ARG A 4 19.25 -31.36 32.49
C ARG A 4 19.47 -30.49 31.25
N ALA A 5 19.75 -31.14 30.13
CA ALA A 5 19.70 -30.51 28.81
C ALA A 5 18.24 -30.24 28.43
N LEU A 6 17.83 -28.97 28.47
CA LEU A 6 16.54 -28.53 27.94
C LEU A 6 16.70 -28.37 26.42
N MET A 7 16.29 -29.37 25.64
CA MET A 7 16.11 -29.19 24.19
C MET A 7 14.90 -28.29 23.96
N LEU A 8 15.13 -27.01 23.65
CA LEU A 8 14.11 -26.17 23.03
C LEU A 8 13.87 -26.71 21.61
N LEU A 9 12.76 -27.41 21.44
CA LEU A 9 12.24 -27.77 20.14
C LEU A 9 11.65 -26.49 19.52
N SER A 10 12.46 -25.78 18.74
CA SER A 10 12.00 -24.66 17.92
C SER A 10 11.08 -25.22 16.83
N LEU A 11 9.77 -25.22 17.07
CA LEU A 11 8.79 -25.42 16.01
C LEU A 11 8.96 -24.28 15.01
N LEU A 12 9.59 -24.56 13.86
CA LEU A 12 9.42 -23.73 12.69
C LEU A 12 7.95 -23.85 12.25
N VAL A 13 7.15 -22.85 12.61
CA VAL A 13 5.86 -22.62 11.96
C VAL A 13 6.20 -22.15 10.55
N ALA A 14 6.28 -23.10 9.61
CA ALA A 14 6.37 -22.78 8.19
C ALA A 14 5.04 -22.15 7.77
N GLY A 15 5.01 -20.82 7.63
CA GLY A 15 3.86 -20.13 7.08
C GLY A 15 3.57 -20.63 5.67
N THR A 16 2.32 -20.98 5.38
CA THR A 16 1.87 -21.27 4.02
C THR A 16 1.89 -19.97 3.22
N ALA A 17 2.82 -19.85 2.28
CA ALA A 17 2.82 -18.75 1.33
C ALA A 17 1.61 -18.87 0.40
N LEU A 18 0.78 -17.81 0.35
CA LEU A 18 -0.37 -17.73 -0.54
C LEU A 18 0.04 -17.02 -1.84
N ALA A 19 0.01 -17.75 -2.94
CA ALA A 19 0.36 -17.23 -4.27
C ALA A 19 -0.79 -16.48 -4.96
N ASP A 20 -2.03 -16.67 -4.48
CA ASP A 20 -3.23 -15.99 -4.97
C ASP A 20 -4.17 -15.76 -3.77
N ALA A 21 -4.03 -14.60 -3.12
CA ALA A 21 -4.66 -14.35 -1.83
C ALA A 21 -5.94 -13.53 -1.96
N ASP A 22 -7.05 -14.00 -1.37
CA ASP A 22 -8.25 -13.18 -1.20
C ASP A 22 -8.14 -12.33 0.08
N ILE A 23 -8.31 -11.01 -0.05
CA ILE A 23 -8.23 -10.05 1.05
C ILE A 23 -9.19 -10.37 2.21
N THR A 24 -10.28 -11.08 1.95
CA THR A 24 -11.27 -11.51 2.96
C THR A 24 -10.83 -12.71 3.79
N GLN A 25 -9.84 -13.46 3.30
CA GLN A 25 -9.35 -14.69 3.92
C GLN A 25 -8.00 -14.49 4.63
N LEU A 26 -7.29 -13.42 4.29
CA LEU A 26 -6.03 -13.04 4.93
C LEU A 26 -6.21 -12.81 6.44
N LYS A 27 -5.23 -13.31 7.19
CA LYS A 27 -5.13 -13.15 8.64
C LYS A 27 -3.79 -12.52 9.00
N ILE A 28 -3.75 -11.86 10.15
CA ILE A 28 -2.49 -11.38 10.73
C ILE A 28 -1.48 -12.52 10.83
N GLY A 29 -0.29 -12.31 10.28
CA GLY A 29 0.79 -13.28 10.25
C GLY A 29 0.86 -14.12 8.96
N ASP A 30 -0.18 -14.10 8.11
CA ASP A 30 -0.13 -14.78 6.81
C ASP A 30 0.94 -14.16 5.91
N HIS A 31 1.51 -15.00 5.06
CA HIS A 31 2.56 -14.64 4.10
C HIS A 31 1.99 -14.71 2.67
N VAL A 32 2.18 -13.63 1.91
CA VAL A 32 1.67 -13.44 0.55
C VAL A 32 2.86 -13.25 -0.39
N THR A 33 2.91 -14.01 -1.47
CA THR A 33 4.00 -13.94 -2.47
C THR A 33 3.53 -13.57 -3.87
N GLY A 34 2.23 -13.41 -4.05
CA GLY A 34 1.59 -13.11 -5.33
C GLY A 34 0.55 -11.99 -5.22
N PRO A 35 -0.32 -11.83 -6.22
CA PRO A 35 -1.35 -10.81 -6.19
C PRO A 35 -2.36 -11.02 -5.05
N VAL A 36 -3.04 -9.93 -4.70
CA VAL A 36 -4.16 -9.94 -3.75
C VAL A 36 -5.45 -9.59 -4.47
N HIS A 37 -6.48 -10.40 -4.27
CA HIS A 37 -7.84 -10.16 -4.74
C HIS A 37 -8.65 -9.39 -3.70
N ALA A 38 -9.35 -8.34 -4.14
CA ALA A 38 -10.43 -7.70 -3.40
C ALA A 38 -11.72 -7.80 -4.21
N GLY A 39 -12.49 -8.86 -3.97
CA GLY A 39 -13.61 -9.23 -4.84
C GLY A 39 -13.11 -9.52 -6.26
N ARG A 40 -13.57 -8.75 -7.25
CA ARG A 40 -13.13 -8.86 -8.65
C ARG A 40 -11.89 -8.04 -8.97
N ASN A 41 -11.38 -7.27 -8.00
CA ASN A 41 -10.23 -6.42 -8.22
C ASN A 41 -8.97 -7.21 -7.95
N LEU A 42 -8.07 -7.25 -8.94
CA LEU A 42 -6.74 -7.85 -8.83
C LEU A 42 -5.73 -6.76 -8.50
N ILE A 43 -4.97 -6.94 -7.42
CA ILE A 43 -3.94 -6.01 -6.97
C ILE A 43 -2.58 -6.72 -7.06
N PRO A 44 -1.79 -6.51 -8.14
CA PRO A 44 -0.46 -7.09 -8.24
C PRO A 44 0.46 -6.55 -7.15
N LEU A 45 1.30 -7.44 -6.60
CA LEU A 45 2.34 -7.09 -5.64
C LEU A 45 3.73 -7.16 -6.29
N PRO A 46 4.69 -6.33 -5.84
CA PRO A 46 6.10 -6.53 -6.13
C PRO A 46 6.54 -7.90 -5.59
N ALA A 47 7.51 -8.54 -6.25
CA ALA A 47 7.90 -9.88 -5.86
C ALA A 47 8.47 -9.96 -4.43
N GLY A 48 8.36 -11.16 -3.86
CA GLY A 48 8.92 -11.55 -2.57
C GLY A 48 7.85 -11.79 -1.51
N ASP A 49 8.31 -11.98 -0.28
CA ASP A 49 7.48 -12.41 0.84
C ASP A 49 6.91 -11.21 1.62
N TRP A 50 5.58 -11.15 1.69
CA TRP A 50 4.83 -10.06 2.32
C TRP A 50 3.99 -10.60 3.49
N GLN A 51 4.24 -10.12 4.70
CA GLN A 51 3.52 -10.57 5.89
C GLN A 51 2.38 -9.61 6.25
N VAL A 52 1.17 -10.13 6.50
CA VAL A 52 0.01 -9.36 6.96
C VAL A 52 0.22 -8.90 8.41
N VAL A 53 0.12 -7.61 8.68
CA VAL A 53 0.25 -7.03 10.03
C VAL A 53 -0.96 -6.22 10.49
N ALA A 54 -1.87 -5.86 9.60
CA ALA A 54 -3.17 -5.30 9.97
C ALA A 54 -4.22 -5.59 8.90
N GLN A 55 -5.49 -5.54 9.30
CA GLN A 55 -6.63 -5.64 8.40
C GLN A 55 -7.76 -4.73 8.89
N SER A 56 -8.54 -4.19 7.96
CA SER A 56 -9.78 -3.47 8.30
C SER A 56 -10.93 -3.90 7.40
N GLN A 57 -12.13 -3.70 7.94
CA GLN A 57 -13.40 -3.87 7.27
C GLN A 57 -14.18 -2.59 7.53
N ASP A 58 -14.60 -1.93 6.46
CA ASP A 58 -15.43 -0.73 6.52
C ASP A 58 -16.58 -0.85 5.52
N ASP A 59 -17.72 -0.29 5.86
CA ASP A 59 -18.84 -0.14 4.94
C ASP A 59 -18.70 1.19 4.18
N ILE A 60 -18.74 1.15 2.85
CA ILE A 60 -18.77 2.34 2.01
C ILE A 60 -20.18 2.61 1.51
N THR A 61 -20.66 3.84 1.70
CA THR A 61 -21.94 4.27 1.14
C THR A 61 -21.71 4.87 -0.24
N LEU A 62 -22.22 4.21 -1.26
CA LEU A 62 -22.17 4.65 -2.65
C LEU A 62 -23.46 5.40 -3.02
N SER A 63 -23.35 6.60 -3.56
CA SER A 63 -24.48 7.42 -3.98
C SER A 63 -24.66 7.41 -5.49
N ASN A 64 -25.89 7.18 -5.95
CA ASN A 64 -26.26 7.37 -7.35
C ASN A 64 -27.33 8.48 -7.46
N ASN A 65 -26.94 9.63 -8.01
CA ASN A 65 -27.78 10.79 -8.37
C ASN A 65 -29.07 10.95 -7.51
N GLY A 66 -28.91 10.99 -6.18
CA GLY A 66 -29.94 11.42 -5.23
C GLY A 66 -31.02 10.41 -4.81
N SER A 67 -31.03 9.15 -5.27
CA SER A 67 -32.19 8.26 -4.98
C SER A 67 -31.90 6.84 -4.50
N LYS A 68 -30.68 6.30 -4.63
CA LYS A 68 -30.32 5.00 -4.05
C LYS A 68 -28.91 5.02 -3.45
N ARG A 69 -28.82 4.77 -2.14
CA ARG A 69 -27.58 4.50 -1.41
C ARG A 69 -27.35 2.99 -1.43
N LYS A 70 -26.29 2.52 -2.08
CA LYS A 70 -25.85 1.14 -1.96
C LYS A 70 -24.69 1.12 -0.97
N THR A 71 -24.80 0.33 0.09
CA THR A 71 -23.64 0.01 0.91
C THR A 71 -22.86 -1.09 0.20
N ASP A 72 -21.56 -0.90 0.04
CA ASP A 72 -20.63 -1.95 -0.37
C ASP A 72 -19.59 -2.13 0.73
N GLU A 73 -18.96 -3.28 0.74
CA GLU A 73 -18.00 -3.64 1.76
C GLU A 73 -16.60 -3.36 1.24
N MET A 74 -15.82 -2.57 1.99
CA MET A 74 -14.43 -2.27 1.73
C MET A 74 -13.54 -3.07 2.69
N ARG A 75 -12.48 -3.64 2.13
CA ARG A 75 -11.44 -4.33 2.88
C ARG A 75 -10.12 -3.62 2.71
N ALA A 76 -9.35 -3.60 3.78
CA ALA A 76 -7.95 -3.19 3.73
C ALA A 76 -7.05 -4.23 4.39
N VAL A 77 -5.83 -4.38 3.86
CA VAL A 77 -4.75 -5.11 4.50
C VAL A 77 -3.46 -4.32 4.45
N LEU A 78 -2.70 -4.37 5.53
CA LEU A 78 -1.36 -3.82 5.60
C LEU A 78 -0.38 -4.99 5.64
N LEU A 79 0.42 -5.07 4.59
CA LEU A 79 1.48 -6.03 4.42
C LEU A 79 2.83 -5.38 4.72
N ILE A 80 3.79 -6.14 5.22
CA ILE A 80 5.19 -5.71 5.38
C ILE A 80 6.15 -6.61 4.60
N LYS A 81 7.23 -6.03 4.11
CA LYS A 81 8.39 -6.73 3.56
C LYS A 81 9.60 -6.43 4.45
N THR A 82 10.37 -7.45 4.80
CA THR A 82 11.49 -7.37 5.75
C THR A 82 12.71 -8.15 5.23
N ASP A 83 13.92 -7.73 5.63
CA ASP A 83 15.16 -8.51 5.45
C ASP A 83 15.48 -9.41 6.67
N GLY A 84 14.51 -9.58 7.57
CA GLY A 84 14.64 -10.29 8.84
C GLY A 84 15.13 -9.42 9.99
N LYS A 85 15.65 -8.21 9.72
CA LYS A 85 16.13 -7.26 10.74
C LYS A 85 15.50 -5.88 10.63
N ARG A 86 15.11 -5.47 9.42
CA ARG A 86 14.63 -4.14 9.10
C ARG A 86 13.36 -4.21 8.27
N LEU A 87 12.45 -3.29 8.55
CA LEU A 87 11.30 -3.04 7.69
C LEU A 87 11.80 -2.42 6.38
N LEU A 88 11.62 -3.09 5.25
CA LEU A 88 12.01 -2.59 3.93
C LEU A 88 10.90 -1.73 3.31
N ALA A 89 9.67 -2.25 3.36
CA ALA A 89 8.51 -1.56 2.84
C ALA A 89 7.21 -2.07 3.48
N THR A 90 6.13 -1.34 3.27
CA THR A 90 4.77 -1.81 3.49
C THR A 90 3.94 -1.68 2.23
N ALA A 91 2.93 -2.53 2.08
CA ALA A 91 1.90 -2.39 1.06
C ALA A 91 0.53 -2.30 1.77
N ASN A 92 -0.10 -1.14 1.69
CA ASN A 92 -1.42 -0.89 2.24
C ASN A 92 -2.44 -0.93 1.10
N LEU A 93 -3.16 -2.04 1.01
CA LEU A 93 -4.06 -2.36 -0.08
C LEU A 93 -5.50 -2.18 0.36
N TRP A 94 -6.31 -1.55 -0.49
CA TRP A 94 -7.74 -1.34 -0.26
C TRP A 94 -8.51 -1.76 -1.50
N GLY A 95 -9.64 -2.40 -1.29
CA GLY A 95 -10.61 -2.60 -2.36
C GLY A 95 -12.00 -2.93 -1.83
N ASN A 96 -13.02 -2.58 -2.61
CA ASN A 96 -14.37 -3.04 -2.34
C ASN A 96 -14.62 -4.43 -2.91
N LEU A 97 -15.46 -5.22 -2.24
CA LEU A 97 -15.74 -6.60 -2.62
C LEU A 97 -16.81 -6.68 -3.72
N GLY A 98 -17.78 -5.76 -3.71
CA GLY A 98 -18.77 -5.64 -4.75
C GLY A 98 -18.25 -4.90 -5.98
N GLN A 99 -18.97 -5.05 -7.09
CA GLN A 99 -18.96 -4.07 -8.18
C GLN A 99 -20.40 -3.60 -8.34
N SER A 100 -20.63 -2.28 -8.35
CA SER A 100 -21.92 -1.78 -8.83
C SER A 100 -21.91 -1.76 -10.35
N SER A 101 -22.89 -2.41 -10.98
CA SER A 101 -23.11 -2.32 -12.43
C SER A 101 -23.49 -0.91 -12.89
N ASN A 102 -23.86 -0.02 -11.98
CA ASN A 102 -24.32 1.33 -12.27
C ASN A 102 -23.17 2.33 -12.12
N GLU A 103 -23.20 3.40 -12.92
CA GLU A 103 -22.30 4.56 -12.83
C GLU A 103 -22.45 5.25 -11.47
N ILE A 104 -21.81 4.69 -10.46
CA ILE A 104 -21.71 5.32 -9.16
C ILE A 104 -20.68 6.42 -9.28
N LYS A 105 -21.07 7.65 -8.94
CA LYS A 105 -20.16 8.78 -8.93
C LYS A 105 -19.47 8.81 -7.59
N TRP A 106 -18.15 8.71 -7.59
CA TRP A 106 -17.37 9.03 -6.41
C TRP A 106 -17.16 10.53 -6.33
N SER A 107 -17.61 11.13 -5.23
CA SER A 107 -17.49 12.57 -5.00
C SER A 107 -16.14 12.98 -4.40
N SER A 108 -15.26 12.03 -4.06
CA SER A 108 -13.95 12.36 -3.48
C SER A 108 -12.88 12.47 -4.55
N THR A 109 -12.30 13.65 -4.61
CA THR A 109 -11.34 14.20 -5.56
C THR A 109 -9.91 13.68 -5.41
N THR A 110 -9.69 12.42 -5.04
CA THR A 110 -8.33 11.96 -4.67
C THR A 110 -7.34 11.95 -5.84
N CYS A 111 -7.82 11.92 -7.09
CA CYS A 111 -6.99 12.10 -8.29
C CYS A 111 -7.02 13.53 -8.87
N ILE A 112 -7.38 14.54 -8.06
CA ILE A 112 -7.09 15.94 -8.38
C ILE A 112 -5.65 16.24 -7.99
N LYS A 113 -4.96 17.01 -8.84
CA LYS A 113 -3.61 17.49 -8.54
C LYS A 113 -3.60 18.14 -7.15
N PRO A 114 -2.76 17.66 -6.22
CA PRO A 114 -2.75 18.21 -4.87
C PRO A 114 -2.33 19.68 -4.88
N ASP A 115 -2.87 20.43 -3.93
CA ASP A 115 -2.45 21.78 -3.57
C ASP A 115 -1.04 21.81 -2.97
N LYS A 116 -0.63 20.70 -2.36
CA LYS A 116 0.72 20.51 -1.80
C LYS A 116 1.70 19.98 -2.86
N PRO A 117 2.97 20.39 -2.83
CA PRO A 117 3.99 19.85 -3.71
C PRO A 117 4.16 18.35 -3.43
N ILE A 118 4.10 17.54 -4.48
CA ILE A 118 4.39 16.10 -4.43
C ILE A 118 5.49 15.80 -5.43
N LEU A 119 6.22 14.71 -5.20
CA LEU A 119 7.42 14.37 -5.95
C LEU A 119 7.10 13.98 -7.40
N TYR A 120 5.98 13.29 -7.61
CA TYR A 120 5.46 12.97 -8.93
C TYR A 120 3.95 12.74 -8.88
N PHE A 121 3.27 13.11 -9.97
CA PHE A 121 1.82 12.95 -10.15
C PHE A 121 1.49 12.68 -11.61
N GLU A 122 0.72 11.62 -11.86
CA GLU A 122 0.11 11.38 -13.15
C GLU A 122 -1.35 11.00 -12.98
N ASN A 123 -2.22 11.65 -13.75
CA ASN A 123 -3.63 11.33 -13.86
C ASN A 123 -3.86 10.85 -15.29
N TYR A 124 -4.22 9.57 -15.45
CA TYR A 124 -4.44 8.95 -16.76
C TYR A 124 -5.78 9.32 -17.39
N GLY A 125 -6.44 10.34 -16.84
CA GLY A 125 -7.70 10.86 -17.32
C GLY A 125 -8.89 10.01 -16.92
N ALA A 126 -10.04 10.53 -17.32
CA ALA A 126 -11.33 9.92 -17.03
C ALA A 126 -11.80 9.12 -18.25
N SER A 127 -11.55 7.82 -18.23
CA SER A 127 -12.00 6.90 -19.29
C SER A 127 -13.54 6.77 -19.24
N GLY A 128 -14.24 7.77 -19.78
CA GLY A 128 -15.71 7.82 -19.80
C GLY A 128 -16.36 9.01 -19.06
N GLY A 129 -15.64 10.12 -18.88
CA GLY A 129 -16.13 11.34 -18.21
C GLY A 129 -15.67 11.43 -16.75
N SER A 130 -15.85 12.59 -16.10
CA SER A 130 -15.24 13.04 -14.82
C SER A 130 -15.39 12.12 -13.58
N ASN A 131 -16.01 10.96 -13.73
CA ASN A 131 -16.37 10.04 -12.65
C ASN A 131 -15.53 8.75 -12.66
N PHE A 132 -14.63 8.55 -13.61
CA PHE A 132 -13.65 7.46 -13.59
C PHE A 132 -12.27 8.08 -13.49
N PHE A 133 -11.39 7.57 -12.65
CA PHE A 133 -10.04 8.13 -12.58
C PHE A 133 -9.05 7.05 -12.18
N HIS A 134 -7.89 7.15 -12.80
CA HIS A 134 -6.71 6.37 -12.45
C HIS A 134 -5.61 7.39 -12.20
N CYS A 135 -4.97 7.35 -11.04
CA CYS A 135 -3.81 8.18 -10.79
C CYS A 135 -2.69 7.45 -10.07
N ALA A 136 -1.47 7.86 -10.42
CA ALA A 136 -0.25 7.42 -9.80
C ALA A 136 0.45 8.63 -9.16
N LYS A 137 1.03 8.43 -7.98
CA LYS A 137 1.69 9.51 -7.23
C LYS A 137 2.89 8.99 -6.48
N LEU A 138 3.91 9.83 -6.35
CA LEU A 138 4.99 9.67 -5.38
C LEU A 138 4.96 10.82 -4.40
N ASN A 139 4.88 10.51 -3.11
CA ASN A 139 4.94 11.48 -2.03
C ASN A 139 5.89 11.00 -0.93
N HIS A 140 6.16 11.82 0.08
CA HIS A 140 6.76 11.39 1.35
C HIS A 140 5.76 11.59 2.49
N TRP A 141 5.78 10.67 3.46
CA TRP A 141 4.98 10.75 4.68
C TRP A 141 5.90 10.78 5.88
N THR A 142 5.84 11.88 6.63
CA THR A 142 6.45 11.96 7.96
C THR A 142 5.46 11.43 9.00
N GLY A 143 5.98 10.82 10.07
CA GLY A 143 5.13 10.18 11.07
C GLY A 143 4.42 8.95 10.52
N PHE A 144 5.18 8.07 9.86
CA PHE A 144 4.68 6.83 9.30
C PHE A 144 3.86 6.03 10.33
N LEU A 145 2.63 5.67 9.96
CA LEU A 145 1.65 5.04 10.84
C LEU A 145 1.37 5.83 12.13
N LYS A 146 1.39 7.17 12.17
CA LYS A 146 1.03 7.93 13.38
C LYS A 146 -0.48 8.05 13.64
N GLY A 147 -1.34 7.67 12.69
CA GLY A 147 -2.79 7.84 12.81
C GLY A 147 -3.44 7.01 13.94
N ASP A 148 -4.55 7.51 14.48
CA ASP A 148 -5.27 6.95 15.64
C ASP A 148 -6.30 5.86 15.27
N SER A 149 -6.31 5.39 14.03
CA SER A 149 -7.23 4.32 13.64
C SER A 149 -6.80 2.98 14.27
N ALA A 150 -7.78 2.16 14.67
CA ALA A 150 -7.51 0.82 15.19
C ALA A 150 -6.68 -0.04 14.22
N TYR A 151 -6.86 0.18 12.91
CA TYR A 151 -6.07 -0.42 11.85
C TYR A 151 -4.58 -0.08 11.93
N TYR A 152 -4.23 1.21 12.06
CA TYR A 152 -2.83 1.61 12.17
C TYR A 152 -2.23 1.26 13.52
N GLU A 153 -3.01 1.32 14.61
CA GLU A 153 -2.58 0.81 15.93
C GLU A 153 -2.23 -0.69 15.89
N GLN A 154 -3.07 -1.50 15.24
CA GLN A 154 -2.81 -2.93 15.05
C GLN A 154 -1.50 -3.16 14.28
N ALA A 155 -1.30 -2.42 13.18
CA ALA A 155 -0.07 -2.50 12.39
C ALA A 155 1.17 -2.17 13.23
N ARG A 156 1.14 -1.03 13.95
CA ARG A 156 2.25 -0.62 14.84
C ARG A 156 2.57 -1.67 15.88
N LYS A 157 1.54 -2.20 16.56
CA LYS A 157 1.69 -3.23 17.58
C LYS A 157 2.35 -4.49 17.02
N ASN A 158 1.87 -4.97 15.87
CA ASN A 158 2.37 -6.21 15.27
C ASN A 158 3.79 -6.05 14.70
N ILE A 159 4.09 -4.92 14.05
CA ILE A 159 5.45 -4.61 13.57
C ILE A 159 6.43 -4.56 14.75
N LYS A 160 6.05 -3.90 15.86
CA LYS A 160 6.88 -3.83 17.07
C LYS A 160 7.06 -5.20 17.72
N ALA A 161 6.04 -6.06 17.70
CA ALA A 161 6.13 -7.43 18.24
C ALA A 161 7.13 -8.31 17.46
N LEU A 162 7.38 -7.99 16.19
CA LEU A 162 8.42 -8.61 15.36
C LEU A 162 9.83 -8.03 15.61
N GLY A 163 9.97 -7.07 16.54
CA GLY A 163 11.25 -6.42 16.83
C GLY A 163 11.72 -5.43 15.77
N LEU A 164 10.83 -5.02 14.85
CA LEU A 164 11.16 -4.07 13.79
C LEU A 164 10.91 -2.63 14.25
N SER A 165 11.80 -1.72 13.86
CA SER A 165 11.62 -0.28 14.02
C SER A 165 10.80 0.30 12.86
N LEU A 166 9.95 1.28 13.19
CA LEU A 166 9.26 2.09 12.18
C LEU A 166 10.16 3.25 11.75
N PRO A 167 10.26 3.55 10.45
CA PRO A 167 10.99 4.72 9.99
C PRO A 167 10.28 6.02 10.35
N THR A 168 11.03 7.11 10.48
CA THR A 168 10.45 8.45 10.71
C THR A 168 9.67 8.94 9.49
N THR A 169 10.23 8.66 8.30
CA THR A 169 9.70 9.08 7.01
C THR A 169 9.67 7.90 6.05
N THR A 170 8.63 7.80 5.23
CA THR A 170 8.56 6.82 4.13
C THR A 170 8.31 7.50 2.80
N LEU A 171 8.85 6.92 1.74
CA LEU A 171 8.53 7.30 0.36
C LEU A 171 7.34 6.48 -0.12
N ASN A 172 6.31 7.14 -0.62
CA ASN A 172 5.03 6.54 -0.92
C ASN A 172 4.65 6.64 -2.40
N PRO A 173 5.16 5.71 -3.23
CA PRO A 173 4.49 5.33 -4.47
C PRO A 173 3.07 4.87 -4.18
N SER A 174 2.11 5.39 -4.95
CA SER A 174 0.71 5.06 -4.77
C SER A 174 -0.02 4.99 -6.10
N TYR A 175 -1.01 4.10 -6.14
CA TYR A 175 -1.96 3.97 -7.22
C TYR A 175 -3.38 3.99 -6.65
N GLU A 176 -4.23 4.79 -7.25
CA GLU A 176 -5.66 4.82 -6.93
C GLU A 176 -6.45 4.69 -8.23
N ASP A 177 -7.38 3.74 -8.23
CA ASP A 177 -8.30 3.48 -9.32
C ASP A 177 -9.74 3.56 -8.84
N PHE A 178 -10.55 4.25 -9.63
CA PHE A 178 -11.99 4.16 -9.57
C PHE A 178 -12.55 3.89 -10.97
N TYR A 179 -13.03 2.66 -11.17
CA TYR A 179 -13.53 2.19 -12.46
C TYR A 179 -14.77 1.32 -12.29
N ARG A 180 -15.88 1.72 -12.95
CA ARG A 180 -17.16 0.99 -12.97
C ARG A 180 -17.65 0.54 -11.57
N GLY A 181 -17.55 1.42 -10.58
CA GLY A 181 -17.99 1.15 -9.21
C GLY A 181 -17.05 0.23 -8.40
N GLY A 182 -15.90 -0.16 -8.96
CA GLY A 182 -14.79 -0.75 -8.22
C GLY A 182 -13.80 0.34 -7.78
N ILE A 183 -13.30 0.22 -6.56
CA ILE A 183 -12.24 1.03 -5.97
C ILE A 183 -11.06 0.11 -5.71
N VAL A 184 -9.87 0.55 -6.12
CA VAL A 184 -8.61 -0.04 -5.66
C VAL A 184 -7.70 1.09 -5.22
N LYS A 185 -7.06 0.89 -4.06
CA LYS A 185 -5.96 1.76 -3.62
C LYS A 185 -4.80 0.87 -3.21
N ALA A 186 -3.62 1.18 -3.73
CA ALA A 186 -2.38 0.52 -3.35
C ALA A 186 -1.38 1.59 -2.96
N TYR A 187 -1.00 1.61 -1.68
CA TYR A 187 0.01 2.52 -1.14
C TYR A 187 1.23 1.70 -0.71
N TYR A 188 2.35 1.88 -1.39
CA TYR A 188 3.60 1.26 -1.02
C TYR A 188 4.40 2.27 -0.20
N ASN A 189 4.75 1.99 1.05
CA ASN A 189 5.58 2.90 1.86
C ASN A 189 6.96 2.28 2.00
N ILE A 190 7.94 2.85 1.33
CA ILE A 190 9.32 2.37 1.26
C ILE A 190 10.12 3.05 2.36
N ASN A 191 10.91 2.27 3.09
CA ASN A 191 11.79 2.74 4.15
C ASN A 191 13.13 3.22 3.59
N PRO A 192 13.39 4.54 3.48
CA PRO A 192 14.67 5.04 3.00
C PRO A 192 15.84 4.70 3.93
N GLU A 193 15.60 4.51 5.23
CA GLU A 193 16.64 4.14 6.21
C GLU A 193 17.17 2.72 5.93
N ALA A 194 16.32 1.82 5.44
CA ALA A 194 16.74 0.49 5.01
C ALA A 194 17.67 0.53 3.78
N LEU A 195 17.56 1.60 2.97
CA LEU A 195 18.39 1.88 1.80
C LEU A 195 19.66 2.70 2.13
N GLY A 196 19.91 2.97 3.41
CA GLY A 196 21.12 3.66 3.88
C GLY A 196 21.04 5.18 3.96
N PHE A 197 19.84 5.75 3.84
CA PHE A 197 19.61 7.17 4.15
C PHE A 197 19.50 7.38 5.66
N ALA A 198 19.90 8.56 6.13
CA ALA A 198 19.69 8.91 7.54
C ALA A 198 18.19 9.15 7.80
N PRO A 199 17.69 8.83 9.01
CA PRO A 199 16.36 9.26 9.43
C PRO A 199 16.25 10.79 9.39
N ASP A 200 15.09 11.31 9.02
CA ASP A 200 14.82 12.75 9.14
C ASP A 200 14.93 13.19 10.61
N ALA A 201 15.54 14.36 10.84
CA ALA A 201 15.64 14.95 12.17
C ALA A 201 14.32 15.56 12.69
N THR A 202 13.30 15.63 11.83
CA THR A 202 12.02 16.29 12.10
C THR A 202 10.86 15.41 11.64
N ALA A 203 9.73 15.50 12.35
CA ALA A 203 8.46 14.92 11.92
C ALA A 203 7.62 15.88 11.06
N GLU A 204 8.08 17.11 10.88
CA GLU A 204 7.38 18.13 10.08
C GLU A 204 7.56 17.87 8.58
N TRP A 205 6.43 17.70 7.88
CA TRP A 205 6.42 17.29 6.47
C TRP A 205 7.21 18.23 5.54
N LYS A 206 7.06 19.55 5.74
CA LYS A 206 7.74 20.58 4.94
C LYS A 206 9.26 20.67 5.18
N ASP A 207 9.71 20.18 6.33
CA ASP A 207 11.11 20.27 6.76
C ASP A 207 11.87 18.95 6.54
N SER A 208 11.20 17.91 6.04
CA SER A 208 11.79 16.62 5.66
C SER A 208 12.81 16.78 4.53
N SER A 209 13.89 16.00 4.55
CA SER A 209 14.85 15.94 3.43
C SER A 209 14.23 15.38 2.15
N TRP A 210 13.07 14.71 2.27
CA TRP A 210 12.30 14.16 1.16
C TRP A 210 11.28 15.15 0.57
N HIS A 211 11.14 16.34 1.14
CA HIS A 211 10.33 17.39 0.55
C HIS A 211 10.96 17.89 -0.76
N LEU A 212 10.12 18.19 -1.77
CA LEU A 212 10.56 18.57 -3.13
C LEU A 212 11.63 19.68 -3.14
N ASP A 213 11.45 20.67 -2.26
CA ASP A 213 12.35 21.83 -2.14
C ASP A 213 13.65 21.54 -1.36
N ASN A 214 13.74 20.40 -0.66
CA ASN A 214 14.86 20.04 0.22
C ASN A 214 15.73 18.89 -0.34
N LEU A 215 15.38 18.31 -1.50
CA LEU A 215 16.10 17.18 -2.09
C LEU A 215 17.54 17.54 -2.48
N ASP A 216 18.51 16.96 -1.79
CA ASP A 216 19.90 16.92 -2.27
C ASP A 216 20.07 15.95 -3.47
N ALA A 217 21.29 15.86 -4.00
CA ALA A 217 21.58 15.01 -5.16
C ALA A 217 21.27 13.52 -4.93
N LYS A 218 21.50 12.99 -3.73
CA LYS A 218 21.27 11.58 -3.41
C LYS A 218 19.77 11.29 -3.25
N HIS A 219 19.05 12.16 -2.55
CA HIS A 219 17.60 12.05 -2.37
C HIS A 219 16.90 12.16 -3.71
N ARG A 220 17.30 13.10 -4.57
CA ARG A 220 16.78 13.24 -5.93
C ARG A 220 16.98 11.99 -6.77
N ALA A 221 18.18 11.40 -6.75
CA ALA A 221 18.46 10.19 -7.50
C ALA A 221 17.57 8.99 -7.08
N LEU A 222 17.26 8.86 -5.79
CA LEU A 222 16.30 7.83 -5.35
C LEU A 222 14.86 8.18 -5.77
N THR A 223 14.45 9.44 -5.62
CA THR A 223 13.13 9.92 -6.06
C THR A 223 12.90 9.67 -7.56
N ASP A 224 13.91 9.89 -8.40
CA ASP A 224 13.81 9.65 -9.85
C ASP A 224 13.63 8.16 -10.15
N LYS A 225 14.38 7.28 -9.46
CA LYS A 225 14.20 5.82 -9.57
C LYS A 225 12.80 5.40 -9.13
N LEU A 226 12.32 5.94 -8.02
CA LEU A 226 10.98 5.65 -7.50
C LEU A 226 9.87 6.21 -8.38
N THR A 227 10.11 7.33 -9.06
CA THR A 227 9.18 7.87 -10.05
C THR A 227 9.02 6.91 -11.21
N ASN A 228 10.12 6.42 -11.77
CA ASN A 228 10.10 5.40 -12.83
C ASN A 228 9.43 4.10 -12.35
N TRP A 229 9.73 3.66 -11.13
CA TRP A 229 9.05 2.51 -10.53
C TRP A 229 7.54 2.73 -10.38
N THR A 230 7.13 3.93 -9.95
CA THR A 230 5.72 4.30 -9.79
C THR A 230 4.97 4.23 -11.11
N ILE A 231 5.59 4.68 -12.21
CA ILE A 231 5.04 4.57 -13.58
C ILE A 231 4.86 3.11 -14.00
N GLN A 232 5.85 2.25 -13.72
CA GLN A 232 5.77 0.83 -14.08
C GLN A 232 4.73 0.08 -13.24
N MET A 233 4.70 0.36 -11.92
CA MET A 233 3.70 -0.17 -11.01
C MET A 233 2.28 0.26 -11.43
N SER A 234 2.07 1.53 -11.80
CA SER A 234 0.75 2.01 -12.22
C SER A 234 0.29 1.38 -13.53
N ALA A 235 1.21 1.15 -14.48
CA ALA A 235 0.90 0.43 -15.72
C ALA A 235 0.47 -1.01 -15.44
N ALA A 236 1.16 -1.72 -14.55
CA ALA A 236 0.80 -3.09 -14.16
C ALA A 236 -0.56 -3.15 -13.44
N MET A 237 -0.83 -2.19 -12.55
CA MET A 237 -2.13 -2.05 -11.88
C MET A 237 -3.25 -1.77 -12.88
N LEU A 238 -3.02 -0.85 -13.83
CA LEU A 238 -4.00 -0.51 -14.85
C LEU A 238 -4.33 -1.72 -15.73
N ALA A 239 -3.31 -2.46 -16.20
CA ALA A 239 -3.51 -3.67 -16.99
C ALA A 239 -4.31 -4.75 -16.23
N ALA A 240 -3.98 -4.98 -14.97
CA ALA A 240 -4.74 -5.90 -14.10
C ALA A 240 -6.22 -5.49 -13.99
N ARG A 241 -6.50 -4.18 -14.02
CA ARG A 241 -7.85 -3.63 -13.87
C ARG A 241 -8.65 -3.60 -15.16
N THR A 242 -8.06 -3.22 -16.28
CA THR A 242 -8.78 -3.03 -17.55
C THR A 242 -8.79 -4.28 -18.42
N GLU A 243 -7.73 -5.09 -18.35
CA GLU A 243 -7.53 -6.25 -19.21
C GLU A 243 -7.74 -7.57 -18.44
N GLY A 244 -7.72 -7.52 -17.10
CA GLY A 244 -7.70 -8.72 -16.27
C GLY A 244 -6.37 -9.50 -16.37
N THR A 245 -5.34 -8.88 -16.95
CA THR A 245 -4.02 -9.49 -17.15
C THR A 245 -3.10 -9.13 -15.99
N LEU A 246 -2.57 -10.15 -15.31
CA LEU A 246 -1.53 -9.92 -14.31
C LEU A 246 -0.22 -9.53 -15.00
N GLN A 247 0.22 -8.29 -14.80
CA GLN A 247 1.56 -7.86 -15.13
C GLN A 247 2.44 -7.84 -13.87
N THR A 248 3.71 -8.18 -14.04
CA THR A 248 4.68 -8.14 -12.94
C THR A 248 4.92 -6.69 -12.52
N VAL A 249 4.72 -6.40 -11.24
CA VAL A 249 5.22 -5.15 -10.65
C VAL A 249 6.73 -5.32 -10.42
N PRO A 250 7.57 -4.39 -10.88
CA PRO A 250 9.01 -4.49 -10.68
C PRO A 250 9.37 -4.61 -9.19
N ASP A 251 10.51 -5.22 -8.91
CA ASP A 251 11.06 -5.25 -7.56
C ASP A 251 11.26 -3.84 -7.01
N LEU A 252 11.10 -3.70 -5.70
CA LEU A 252 11.35 -2.44 -5.00
C LEU A 252 12.85 -2.06 -5.14
N PRO A 253 13.17 -0.78 -5.38
CA PRO A 253 14.55 -0.32 -5.57
C PRO A 253 15.38 -0.30 -4.28
#